data_AF-U5XP16-F1
#
_entry.id   AF-U5XP16-F1
#
_cell.length_a   1.000
_cell.length_b   1.000
_cell.length_c   1.000
_cell.angle_alpha   90.00
_cell.angle_beta   90.00
_cell.angle_gamma   90.00
#
_symmetry.space_group_name_H-M   'P 1'
#
loop_
_entity.id
_entity.type
_entity.pdbx_description
1 polymer ?
#
loop_
_entity_poly.entity_id
_entity_poly.type
_entity_poly.pdbx_seq_one_letter_code
_entity_poly.pdbx_strand_id
1 'polypeptide(L)'
;VALSNYTGRVTVVVNTASLCSFANSSLQQLTHVQETYGPRGFTILAFPCAQFANQEPKSNEEIAVWAQTCGLNFPLFDKVKVKGPDAHPLFQMLQASLGPIRWNYTKFICDREGIP
;
A
#
# COMPACT_ATOMS: atom_id res chain seq x y z
N VAL A 1 -8.36 10.40 -4.41
CA VAL A 1 -9.51 9.58 -3.97
C VAL A 1 -9.64 9.71 -2.46
N ALA A 2 -10.85 9.88 -1.91
CA ALA A 2 -11.06 9.95 -0.46
C ALA A 2 -11.06 8.54 0.16
N LEU A 3 -10.41 8.36 1.32
CA LEU A 3 -10.36 7.06 1.99
C LEU A 3 -11.73 6.61 2.53
N SER A 4 -12.66 7.54 2.76
CA SER A 4 -14.05 7.24 3.12
C SER A 4 -14.78 6.39 2.07
N ASN A 5 -14.27 6.33 0.83
CA ASN A 5 -14.80 5.43 -0.20
C ASN A 5 -14.60 3.94 0.13
N TYR A 6 -13.79 3.63 1.13
CA TYR A 6 -13.50 2.26 1.58
C TYR A 6 -14.21 1.89 2.89
N THR A 7 -15.02 2.78 3.47
CA THR A 7 -15.85 2.46 4.66
C THR A 7 -16.72 1.22 4.39
N GLY A 8 -16.86 0.37 5.40
CA GLY A 8 -17.54 -0.93 5.29
C GLY A 8 -16.64 -2.05 4.79
N ARG A 9 -15.38 -1.76 4.42
CA ARG A 9 -14.37 -2.76 4.04
C ARG A 9 -13.25 -2.84 5.06
N VAL A 10 -12.76 -4.04 5.33
CA VAL A 10 -11.44 -4.21 5.95
C VAL A 10 -10.39 -3.80 4.93
N THR A 11 -9.45 -2.94 5.31
CA THR A 11 -8.40 -2.46 4.39
C THR A 11 -7.02 -2.89 4.84
N VAL A 12 -6.18 -3.31 3.90
CA VAL A 12 -4.73 -3.44 4.14
C VAL A 12 -4.01 -2.32 3.42
N VAL A 13 -3.43 -1.39 4.19
CA VAL A 13 -2.58 -0.31 3.67
C VAL A 13 -1.15 -0.81 3.61
N VAL A 14 -0.51 -0.69 2.44
CA VAL A 14 0.85 -1.21 2.22
C VAL A 14 1.72 -0.20 1.48
N ASN A 15 2.94 0.02 1.97
CA ASN A 15 3.95 0.79 1.22
C ASN A 15 4.69 -0.12 0.24
N THR A 16 4.74 0.22 -1.05
CA THR A 16 5.31 -0.65 -2.10
C THR A 16 6.57 -0.05 -2.72
N ALA A 17 7.37 -0.93 -3.34
CA ALA A 17 8.58 -0.56 -4.08
C ALA A 17 8.87 -1.60 -5.18
N SER A 18 8.95 -1.17 -6.44
CA SER A 18 9.07 -2.04 -7.62
C SER A 18 10.45 -2.70 -7.76
N LEU A 19 11.52 -2.11 -7.22
CA LEU A 19 12.88 -2.66 -7.26
C LEU A 19 13.28 -3.36 -5.96
N CYS A 20 12.33 -3.62 -5.06
CA CYS A 20 12.61 -4.36 -3.83
C CYS A 20 12.70 -5.86 -4.11
N SER A 21 13.64 -6.55 -3.46
CA SER A 21 13.75 -8.02 -3.54
C SER A 21 12.49 -8.76 -3.06
N PHE A 22 11.66 -8.11 -2.24
CA PHE A 22 10.38 -8.63 -1.77
C PHE A 22 9.20 -8.35 -2.71
N ALA A 23 9.41 -7.62 -3.80
CA ALA A 23 8.31 -7.14 -4.64
C ALA A 23 7.52 -8.30 -5.25
N ASN A 24 8.20 -9.27 -5.87
CA ASN A 24 7.53 -10.39 -6.53
C ASN A 24 6.68 -11.22 -5.56
N SER A 25 7.27 -11.68 -4.45
CA SER A 25 6.56 -12.49 -3.46
C SER A 25 5.45 -11.71 -2.75
N SER A 26 5.68 -10.45 -2.43
CA SER A 26 4.68 -9.61 -1.77
C SER A 26 3.48 -9.33 -2.67
N LEU A 27 3.72 -8.98 -3.95
CA LEU A 27 2.63 -8.73 -4.88
C LEU A 27 1.80 -10.00 -5.15
N GLN A 28 2.44 -11.15 -5.32
CA GLN A 28 1.73 -12.42 -5.47
C GLN A 28 0.82 -12.72 -4.25
N GLN A 29 1.33 -12.55 -3.03
CA GLN A 29 0.56 -12.76 -1.81
C GLN A 29 -0.60 -11.76 -1.69
N LEU A 30 -0.34 -10.47 -1.96
CA LEU A 30 -1.34 -9.41 -1.90
C LEU A 30 -2.45 -9.65 -2.93
N THR A 31 -2.10 -9.97 -4.18
CA THR A 31 -3.07 -10.31 -5.23
C THR A 31 -3.94 -11.49 -4.81
N HIS A 32 -3.34 -12.55 -4.28
CA HIS A 32 -4.08 -13.73 -3.81
C HIS A 32 -5.05 -13.40 -2.65
N VAL A 33 -4.62 -12.59 -1.69
CA VAL A 33 -5.48 -12.13 -0.58
C VAL A 33 -6.62 -11.24 -1.11
N GLN A 34 -6.34 -10.35 -2.06
CA GLN A 34 -7.36 -9.52 -2.70
C GLN A 34 -8.41 -10.34 -3.45
N GLU A 35 -8.01 -11.40 -4.17
CA GLU A 35 -8.93 -12.31 -4.85
C GLU A 35 -9.81 -13.06 -3.86
N THR A 36 -9.20 -13.56 -2.79
CA THR A 36 -9.87 -14.40 -1.78
C THR A 36 -10.87 -13.60 -0.94
N TYR A 37 -10.48 -12.41 -0.49
CA TYR A 37 -11.28 -11.63 0.47
C TYR A 37 -12.00 -10.43 -0.16
N GLY A 38 -11.62 -10.00 -1.35
CA GLY A 38 -12.24 -8.87 -2.05
C GLY A 38 -13.77 -8.91 -2.07
N PRO A 39 -14.39 -10.03 -2.49
CA PRO A 39 -15.84 -10.21 -2.48
C PRO A 39 -16.50 -10.13 -1.08
N ARG A 40 -15.71 -10.26 -0.01
CA ARG A 40 -16.16 -10.26 1.39
C ARG A 40 -16.03 -8.90 2.08
N GLY A 41 -15.86 -7.82 1.30
CA GLY A 41 -15.66 -6.48 1.83
C GLY A 41 -14.23 -6.28 2.34
N PHE A 42 -13.25 -6.59 1.51
CA PHE A 42 -11.83 -6.35 1.77
C PHE A 42 -11.17 -5.61 0.60
N THR A 43 -10.17 -4.78 0.86
CA THR A 43 -9.31 -4.28 -0.22
C THR A 43 -7.90 -3.92 0.24
N ILE A 44 -6.95 -4.00 -0.68
CA ILE A 44 -5.57 -3.55 -0.48
C ILE A 44 -5.43 -2.13 -1.03
N LEU A 45 -4.76 -1.26 -0.29
CA LEU A 45 -4.45 0.11 -0.69
C LEU A 45 -2.93 0.24 -0.80
N ALA A 46 -2.41 0.23 -2.02
CA ALA A 46 -0.97 0.23 -2.29
C ALA A 46 -0.43 1.65 -2.54
N PHE A 47 0.59 2.03 -1.76
CA PHE A 47 1.24 3.34 -1.81
C PHE A 47 2.74 3.20 -2.14
N PRO A 48 3.16 3.51 -3.36
CA PRO A 48 4.58 3.47 -3.72
C PRO A 48 5.41 4.43 -2.87
N CYS A 49 6.63 4.04 -2.51
CA CYS A 49 7.52 4.87 -1.70
C CYS A 49 9.01 4.66 -2.03
N ALA A 50 9.73 5.76 -2.28
CA ALA A 50 11.16 5.73 -2.60
C ALA A 50 12.08 5.84 -1.37
N GLN A 51 11.54 5.98 -0.16
CA GLN A 51 12.33 6.33 1.03
C GLN A 51 13.18 5.18 1.60
N PHE A 52 13.10 3.98 1.04
CA PHE A 52 13.85 2.80 1.46
C PHE A 52 14.77 2.34 0.33
N ALA A 53 16.04 2.71 0.45
CA ALA A 53 17.09 2.45 -0.55
C ALA A 53 16.76 2.88 -1.99
N ASN A 54 15.91 3.90 -2.15
CA ASN A 54 15.45 4.39 -3.46
C ASN A 54 14.91 3.28 -4.38
N GLN A 55 14.23 2.27 -3.80
CA GLN A 55 13.72 1.11 -4.55
C GLN A 55 12.42 1.41 -5.33
N GLU A 56 11.98 2.66 -5.38
CA GLU A 56 10.87 3.13 -6.23
C GLU A 56 11.25 4.44 -6.97
N PRO A 57 12.25 4.39 -7.88
CA PRO A 57 12.74 5.57 -8.57
C PRO A 57 11.77 6.07 -9.66
N LYS A 58 10.88 5.19 -10.13
CA LYS A 58 9.92 5.42 -11.22
C LYS A 58 8.96 6.60 -10.95
N SER A 59 8.49 7.26 -12.00
CA SER A 59 7.37 8.22 -11.91
C SER A 59 6.05 7.51 -11.62
N ASN A 60 4.99 8.26 -11.27
CA ASN A 60 3.67 7.66 -11.02
C ASN A 60 3.12 6.97 -12.29
N GLU A 61 3.38 7.54 -13.46
CA GLU A 61 2.99 6.99 -14.76
C GLU A 61 3.71 5.66 -15.03
N GLU A 62 5.03 5.62 -14.81
CA GLU A 62 5.83 4.40 -14.96
C GLU A 62 5.42 3.31 -13.96
N ILE A 63 5.07 3.70 -12.73
CA ILE A 63 4.57 2.79 -11.70
C ILE A 63 3.22 2.21 -12.10
N ALA A 64 2.31 3.02 -12.68
CA ALA A 64 1.02 2.54 -13.16
C ALA A 64 1.18 1.52 -14.29
N VAL A 65 2.09 1.76 -15.25
CA VAL A 65 2.41 0.79 -16.31
C VAL A 65 3.00 -0.48 -15.72
N TRP A 66 3.98 -0.36 -14.82
CA TRP A 66 4.58 -1.51 -14.15
C TRP A 66 3.53 -2.34 -13.40
N ALA A 67 2.63 -1.70 -12.66
CA ALA A 67 1.56 -2.37 -11.93
C ALA A 67 0.62 -3.16 -12.85
N GLN A 68 0.31 -2.64 -14.04
CA GLN A 68 -0.46 -3.38 -15.05
C GLN A 68 0.30 -4.63 -15.51
N THR A 69 1.61 -4.53 -15.76
CA THR A 69 2.43 -5.70 -16.14
C THR A 69 2.52 -6.77 -15.04
N CYS A 70 2.40 -6.37 -13.77
CA CYS A 70 2.36 -7.27 -12.63
C CYS A 70 0.96 -7.84 -12.33
N GLY A 71 -0.08 -7.43 -13.06
CA GLY A 71 -1.45 -7.92 -12.86
C GLY A 71 -2.06 -7.50 -11.51
N LEU A 72 -1.73 -6.30 -10.99
CA LEU A 72 -2.33 -5.81 -9.75
C LEU A 72 -3.84 -5.67 -9.91
N ASN A 73 -4.59 -6.21 -8.95
CA ASN A 73 -6.05 -6.24 -8.94
C ASN A 73 -6.67 -5.42 -7.79
N PHE A 74 -5.89 -4.51 -7.22
CA PHE A 74 -6.28 -3.63 -6.11
C PHE A 74 -5.83 -2.19 -6.36
N PRO A 75 -6.44 -1.21 -5.67
CA PRO A 75 -6.07 0.21 -5.76
C PRO A 75 -4.58 0.48 -5.57
N LEU A 76 -4.02 1.19 -6.55
CA LEU A 76 -2.68 1.79 -6.51
C LEU A 76 -2.81 3.30 -6.46
N PHE A 77 -2.12 3.93 -5.51
CA PHE A 77 -2.10 5.37 -5.33
C PHE A 77 -0.79 5.96 -5.84
N ASP A 78 -0.74 7.29 -5.90
CA ASP A 78 0.47 8.03 -6.19
C ASP A 78 1.56 7.75 -5.14
N LYS A 79 2.82 7.93 -5.57
CA LYS A 79 3.98 7.83 -4.70
C LYS A 79 3.90 8.85 -3.57
N VAL A 80 4.12 8.39 -2.33
CA VAL A 80 4.08 9.24 -1.13
C VAL A 80 5.32 9.04 -0.26
N LYS A 81 5.58 10.01 0.61
CA LYS A 81 6.48 9.83 1.75
C LYS A 81 5.71 9.17 2.88
N VAL A 82 6.32 8.20 3.54
CA VAL A 82 5.74 7.47 4.68
C VAL A 82 6.51 7.70 5.98
N LYS A 83 7.70 8.31 5.94
CA LYS A 83 8.50 8.67 7.12
C LYS A 83 8.99 10.12 7.07
N GLY A 84 9.26 10.67 8.25
CA GLY A 84 9.75 12.03 8.42
C GLY A 84 8.63 13.07 8.51
N PRO A 85 8.97 14.37 8.62
CA PRO A 85 7.98 15.45 8.82
C PRO A 85 7.01 15.59 7.64
N ASP A 86 7.46 15.25 6.43
CA ASP A 86 6.64 15.30 5.22
C ASP A 86 5.87 14.00 4.96
N ALA A 87 5.83 13.07 5.93
CA ALA A 87 5.08 11.83 5.76
C ALA A 87 3.60 12.14 5.53
N HIS A 88 2.97 11.41 4.61
CA HIS A 88 1.54 11.55 4.33
C HIS A 88 0.73 11.34 5.63
N PRO A 89 -0.29 12.16 5.93
CA PRO A 89 -1.02 12.10 7.20
C PRO A 89 -1.56 10.71 7.57
N LEU A 90 -2.01 9.95 6.56
CA LEU A 90 -2.40 8.53 6.72
C LEU A 90 -1.29 7.71 7.41
N PHE A 91 -0.06 7.79 6.92
CA PHE A 91 1.06 7.00 7.45
C PHE A 91 1.58 7.54 8.79
N GLN A 92 1.39 8.83 9.08
CA GLN A 92 1.65 9.36 10.42
C GLN A 92 0.70 8.72 11.44
N MET A 93 -0.60 8.71 11.13
CA MET A 93 -1.63 8.10 11.97
C MET A 93 -1.40 6.60 12.16
N LEU A 94 -1.18 5.84 11.08
CA LEU A 94 -0.95 4.40 11.15
C LEU A 94 0.27 4.04 12.00
N GLN A 95 1.37 4.79 11.86
CA GLN A 95 2.57 4.54 12.66
C GLN A 95 2.40 4.88 14.13
N ALA A 96 1.57 5.88 14.45
CA ALA A 96 1.25 6.22 15.83
C ALA A 96 0.43 5.12 16.51
N SER A 97 -0.50 4.47 15.79
CA SER A 97 -1.35 3.40 16.35
C SER A 97 -0.70 2.02 16.35
N LEU A 98 -0.01 1.64 15.27
CA LEU A 98 0.42 0.26 15.00
C LEU A 98 1.94 0.08 14.93
N GLY A 99 2.71 1.16 15.02
CA GLY A 99 4.18 1.13 15.06
C GLY A 99 4.87 1.50 13.73
N PRO A 100 6.20 1.64 13.75
CA PRO A 100 6.94 2.32 12.70
C PRO A 100 7.12 1.48 11.42
N ILE A 101 7.21 2.16 10.27
CA ILE A 101 7.57 1.53 9.00
C ILE A 101 9.09 1.38 8.93
N ARG A 102 9.56 0.14 9.01
CA ARG A 102 11.01 -0.17 8.98
C ARG A 102 11.52 -0.40 7.56
N TRP A 103 10.67 -0.87 6.65
CA TRP A 103 11.06 -1.21 5.28
C TRP A 103 9.89 -1.17 4.29
N ASN A 104 10.19 -1.43 3.02
CA ASN A 104 9.21 -1.69 1.97
C ASN A 104 8.32 -2.88 2.34
N TYR A 105 7.06 -2.84 1.88
CA TYR A 105 6.03 -3.85 2.12
C TYR A 105 5.61 -4.02 3.59
N THR A 106 5.71 -2.97 4.41
CA THR A 106 5.04 -2.93 5.71
C THR A 106 3.53 -2.83 5.49
N LYS A 107 2.76 -3.54 6.31
CA LYS A 107 1.30 -3.68 6.14
C LYS A 107 0.61 -3.21 7.42
N PHE A 108 -0.43 -2.42 7.26
CA PHE A 108 -1.34 -2.03 8.33
C PHE A 108 -2.73 -2.52 7.95
N ILE A 109 -3.43 -3.14 8.89
CA ILE A 109 -4.82 -3.52 8.71
C ILE A 109 -5.69 -2.45 9.37
N CYS A 110 -6.79 -2.08 8.74
CA CYS A 110 -7.84 -1.29 9.37
C CYS A 110 -9.15 -2.07 9.26
N ASP A 111 -10.00 -1.95 10.28
CA ASP A 111 -11.33 -2.55 10.28
C ASP A 111 -12.30 -1.83 9.32
N ARG A 112 -13.58 -2.21 9.37
CA ARG A 112 -14.62 -1.65 8.49
C ARG A 112 -14.97 -0.19 8.78
N GLU A 113 -14.59 0.33 9.94
CA GLU A 113 -14.76 1.72 10.35
C GLU A 113 -13.53 2.56 9.98
N GLY A 114 -12.47 1.91 9.48
CA GLY A 114 -11.21 2.56 9.12
C GLY A 114 -10.27 2.73 10.32
N ILE A 115 -10.55 2.03 11.43
CA ILE A 115 -9.73 2.06 12.64
C ILE A 115 -8.55 1.08 12.48
N PRO A 116 -7.29 1.52 12.64
CA PRO A 116 -6.10 0.67 12.58
C PRO A 116 -6.01 -0.32 13.75
#